data_AF-A0A2D7V200-F1
#
_entry.id   AF-A0A2D7V200-F1
#
_cell.length_a   1.000
_cell.length_b   1.000
_cell.length_c   1.000
_cell.angle_alpha   90.00
_cell.angle_beta   90.00
_cell.angle_gamma   90.00
#
_symmetry.space_group_name_H-M   'P 1'
#
loop_
_entity.id
_entity.type
_entity.pdbx_description
1 polymer ?
#
loop_
_entity_poly.entity_id
_entity_poly.type
_entity_poly.pdbx_seq_one_letter_code
_entity_poly.pdbx_strand_id
1 'polypeptide(L)' 'MVDLTLSEEQEMLRELAHEFANDSIRPKAEHWDENSEFPMETIAEAHEMG' A
#
# COMPACT_ATOMS: atom_id res chain seq x y z
N MET A 1 1.83 12.17 28.86
CA MET A 1 1.51 12.57 27.47
C MET A 1 1.96 11.40 26.61
N VAL A 2 1.07 10.81 25.79
CA VAL A 2 1.47 9.71 24.90
C VAL A 2 2.24 10.34 23.74
N ASP A 3 3.43 9.84 23.47
CA ASP A 3 4.18 10.23 22.30
C ASP A 3 3.56 9.58 21.06
N LEU A 4 3.23 10.40 20.06
CA LEU A 4 2.56 10.00 18.83
C LEU A 4 3.52 9.99 17.63
N THR A 5 4.81 10.23 17.87
CA THR A 5 5.82 10.09 16.82
C THR A 5 6.01 8.62 16.46
N LEU A 6 6.15 8.37 15.17
CA LEU A 6 6.55 7.06 14.68
C LEU A 6 8.04 6.82 15.00
N SER A 7 8.43 5.57 15.23
CA SER A 7 9.84 5.20 15.20
C SER A 7 10.38 5.25 13.77
N GLU A 8 11.71 5.35 13.61
CA GLU A 8 12.35 5.33 12.28
C GLU A 8 11.91 4.12 11.44
N GLU A 9 11.81 2.94 12.05
CA GLU A 9 11.32 1.73 11.38
C GLU A 9 9.86 1.87 10.90
N GLN A 10 8.99 2.47 11.72
CA GLN A 10 7.60 2.71 11.33
C GLN A 10 7.48 3.75 10.22
N GLU A 11 8.35 4.76 10.20
CA GLU A 11 8.42 5.74 9.11
C GLU A 11 8.86 5.08 7.80
N MET A 12 9.89 4.23 7.85
CA MET A 12 10.34 3.45 6.68
C MET A 12 9.25 2.53 6.15
N LEU A 13 8.53 1.81 7.03
CA LEU A 13 7.41 0.96 6.62
C LEU A 13 6.27 1.77 5.99
N ARG A 14 5.97 2.96 6.53
CA ARG A 14 4.98 3.87 5.96
C ARG A 14 5.40 4.32 4.56
N GLU A 15 6.66 4.67 4.37
CA GLU A 15 7.21 5.09 3.07
C GLU A 15 7.10 3.96 2.05
N LEU A 16 7.54 2.75 2.41
CA LEU A 16 7.43 1.56 1.54
C LEU A 16 5.97 1.29 1.12
N ALA A 17 5.04 1.34 2.07
CA ALA A 17 3.61 1.14 1.77
C ALA A 17 3.04 2.26 0.88
N HIS A 18 3.52 3.50 1.06
CA HIS A 18 3.09 4.63 0.25
C HIS A 18 3.59 4.53 -1.19
N GLU A 19 4.84 4.13 -1.39
CA GLU A 19 5.41 3.88 -2.72
C GLU A 19 4.65 2.78 -3.45
N PHE A 20 4.44 1.64 -2.79
CA PHE A 20 3.64 0.53 -3.36
C PHE A 20 2.22 0.97 -3.76
N ALA A 21 1.57 1.77 -2.92
CA ALA A 21 0.24 2.28 -3.22
C ALA A 21 0.23 3.20 -4.45
N ASN A 22 1.25 4.05 -4.62
CA ASN A 22 1.35 4.95 -5.76
C ASN A 22 1.67 4.21 -7.07
N ASP A 23 2.52 3.19 -7.01
CA ASP A 23 3.02 2.51 -8.20
C ASP A 23 2.10 1.36 -8.64
N SER A 24 1.61 0.54 -7.71
CA SER A 24 0.88 -0.68 -8.03
C SER A 24 -0.63 -0.56 -7.85
N ILE A 25 -1.11 0.22 -6.87
CA ILE A 25 -2.55 0.35 -6.56
C ILE A 25 -3.19 1.49 -7.35
N ARG A 26 -2.65 2.71 -7.24
CA ARG A 26 -3.25 3.95 -7.77
C ARG A 26 -3.55 3.91 -9.28
N PRO A 27 -2.68 3.36 -10.15
CA PRO A 27 -2.95 3.31 -11.58
C PRO A 27 -4.05 2.31 -11.97
N LYS A 28 -4.26 1.28 -11.15
CA LYS A 28 -5.23 0.20 -11.41
C LYS A 28 -6.56 0.41 -10.67
N ALA A 29 -6.59 1.30 -9.68
CA ALA A 29 -7.74 1.54 -8.82
C ALA A 29 -9.02 1.93 -9.59
N GLU A 30 -8.92 2.82 -10.58
CA GLU A 30 -10.07 3.21 -11.42
C GLU A 30 -10.65 2.01 -12.17
N HIS A 31 -9.77 1.17 -12.74
CA HIS A 31 -10.19 -0.04 -13.44
C HIS A 31 -10.92 -1.03 -12.51
N TRP A 32 -10.39 -1.25 -11.31
CA TRP A 32 -11.01 -2.16 -10.35
C TRP A 32 -12.36 -1.66 -9.85
N ASP A 33 -12.50 -0.34 -9.63
CA ASP A 33 -13.77 0.25 -9.22
C ASP A 33 -14.82 0.12 -10.34
N GLU A 34 -14.46 0.49 -11.58
CA GLU A 34 -15.35 0.40 -12.74
C GLU A 34 -15.82 -1.03 -13.03
N ASN A 35 -14.93 -2.01 -12.87
CA ASN A 35 -15.22 -3.42 -13.18
C ASN A 35 -15.70 -4.21 -11.96
N SER A 36 -15.79 -3.58 -10.79
CA SER A 36 -16.06 -4.25 -9.51
C SER A 36 -15.13 -5.45 -9.27
N GLU A 37 -13.86 -5.29 -9.65
CA GLU A 37 -12.85 -6.34 -9.59
C GLU A 37 -12.12 -6.32 -8.25
N PHE A 38 -11.87 -7.51 -7.69
CA PHE A 38 -11.08 -7.64 -6.47
C PHE A 38 -9.60 -7.86 -6.82
N PRO A 39 -8.68 -6.99 -6.39
CA PRO A 39 -7.30 -6.96 -6.87
C PRO A 39 -6.39 -8.03 -6.21
N MET A 40 -6.70 -9.31 -6.44
CA MET A 40 -5.97 -10.44 -5.86
C MET A 40 -4.48 -10.41 -6.19
N GLU A 41 -4.11 -10.07 -7.43
CA GLU A 41 -2.72 -10.06 -7.87
C GLU A 41 -1.90 -8.99 -7.13
N THR A 42 -2.46 -7.78 -6.99
CA THR A 42 -1.76 -6.70 -6.27
C THR A 42 -1.70 -6.97 -4.76
N ILE A 43 -2.66 -7.68 -4.18
CA ILE A 43 -2.57 -8.13 -2.79
C ILE A 43 -1.45 -9.17 -2.61
N ALA A 44 -1.30 -10.10 -3.55
CA ALA A 44 -0.20 -11.06 -3.53
C ALA A 44 1.16 -10.36 -3.66
N GLU A 45 1.28 -9.39 -4.57
CA GLU A 45 2.48 -8.57 -4.76
C GLU A 45 2.86 -7.82 -3.47
N ALA A 46 1.88 -7.21 -2.78
CA ALA A 46 2.10 -6.55 -1.50
C ALA A 46 2.64 -7.50 -0.43
N HIS A 47 2.14 -8.74 -0.39
CA HIS A 47 2.56 -9.76 0.56
C HIS A 47 4.00 -10.28 0.29
N GLU A 48 4.48 -10.22 -0.96
CA GLU A 48 5.86 -10.59 -1.27
C GLU A 48 6.88 -9.52 -0.84
N MET A 49 6.44 -8.28 -0.62
CA MET A 49 7.31 -7.16 -0.25
C MET A 49 7.65 -7.09 1.25
N GLY A 50 7.02 -7.89 2.13
CA GLY A 50 7.32 -7.92 3.57
C GLY A 50 6.39 -8.76 4.42
#